data_AF-A0A969ERP6-F1
#
_entry.id   AF-A0A969ERP6-F1
#
_cell.length_a   1.000
_cell.length_b   1.000
_cell.length_c   1.000
_cell.angle_alpha   90.00
_cell.angle_beta   90.00
_cell.angle_gamma   90.00
#
_symmetry.space_group_name_H-M   'P 1'
#
loop_
_entity.id
_entity.type
_entity.pdbx_description
1 polymer ?
#
loop_
_entity_poly.entity_id
_entity_poly.type
_entity_poly.pdbx_seq_one_letter_code
_entity_poly.pdbx_strand_id
1 'polypeptide(L)'
;MATAIQVSAYISEETKAEVEAYVKRRGVKKAYLIEEALQHHLQALREIPEDLIIPSRLVLTDEAMTTIAERITQEDQPTEALKALFRE
;
A
#
# COMPACT_ATOMS: atom_id res chain seq x y z
N MET A 1 11.33 14.29 29.58
CA MET A 1 11.75 15.00 28.35
C MET A 1 11.68 14.00 27.22
N ALA A 2 10.91 14.27 26.17
CA ALA A 2 10.84 13.36 25.02
C ALA A 2 12.13 13.48 24.22
N THR A 3 12.89 12.39 24.13
CA THR A 3 14.13 12.32 23.34
C THR A 3 13.75 12.23 21.86
N ALA A 4 14.08 13.24 21.07
CA ALA A 4 13.89 13.18 19.62
C ALA A 4 14.96 12.30 18.98
N ILE A 5 14.55 11.36 18.12
CA ILE A 5 15.44 10.47 17.37
C ILE A 5 15.47 10.95 15.91
N GLN A 6 16.68 11.05 15.33
CA GLN A 6 16.83 11.42 13.92
C GLN A 6 16.66 10.21 13.02
N VAL A 7 15.84 10.35 11.97
CA VAL A 7 15.66 9.35 10.91
C VAL A 7 16.12 9.96 9.59
N SER A 8 16.84 9.20 8.76
CA SER A 8 17.27 9.58 7.42
C SER A 8 16.68 8.63 6.37
N ALA A 9 16.18 9.19 5.28
CA ALA A 9 15.64 8.45 4.15
C ALA A 9 15.80 9.25 2.85
N TYR A 10 15.91 8.55 1.72
CA TYR A 10 15.82 9.16 0.41
C TYR A 10 14.36 9.24 -0.04
N ILE A 11 13.98 10.37 -0.62
CA ILE A 11 12.66 10.61 -1.23
C ILE A 11 12.84 11.17 -2.63
N SER A 12 11.83 11.04 -3.48
CA SER A 12 11.86 11.67 -4.81
C SER A 12 11.81 13.20 -4.70
N GLU A 13 12.26 13.88 -5.74
CA GLU A 13 12.14 15.34 -5.85
C GLU A 13 10.68 15.80 -5.83
N GLU A 14 9.79 15.03 -6.44
CA GLU A 14 8.35 15.27 -6.49
C GLU A 14 7.75 15.26 -5.08
N THR A 15 8.02 14.22 -4.28
CA THR A 15 7.54 14.12 -2.89
C THR A 15 8.09 15.26 -2.03
N LYS A 16 9.36 15.64 -2.23
CA LYS A 16 9.94 16.80 -1.53
C LYS A 16 9.16 18.08 -1.83
N ALA A 17 8.82 18.32 -3.10
CA ALA A 17 8.07 19.51 -3.51
C ALA A 17 6.66 19.54 -2.88
N GLU A 18 5.98 18.40 -2.84
CA GLU A 18 4.66 18.28 -2.20
C GLU A 18 4.71 18.55 -0.70
N VAL A 19 5.69 17.98 0.00
CA VAL A 19 5.91 18.21 1.45
C VAL A 19 6.15 19.70 1.72
N GLU A 20 6.98 20.36 0.91
CA GLU A 20 7.27 21.78 1.05
C GLU A 20 6.04 22.66 0.81
N ALA A 21 5.26 22.36 -0.23
CA ALA A 21 4.02 23.05 -0.52
C ALA A 21 3.00 22.90 0.62
N TYR A 22 2.85 21.70 1.17
CA TYR A 22 1.93 21.42 2.26
C TYR A 22 2.30 22.20 3.53
N VAL A 23 3.56 22.09 3.96
CA VAL A 23 4.09 22.79 5.13
C VAL A 23 3.91 24.30 5.00
N LYS A 24 4.20 24.86 3.82
CA LYS A 24 4.02 26.30 3.56
C LYS A 24 2.56 26.73 3.64
N ARG A 25 1.62 25.93 3.10
CA ARG A 25 0.19 26.25 3.10
C ARG A 25 -0.45 26.11 4.48
N ARG A 26 -0.05 25.10 5.26
CA ARG A 26 -0.65 24.77 6.57
C ARG A 26 0.08 25.40 7.76
N GLY A 27 1.27 25.96 7.56
CA GLY A 27 2.07 26.58 8.62
C GLY A 27 2.63 25.59 9.64
N VAL A 28 2.80 24.32 9.26
CA VAL A 28 3.29 23.25 10.14
C VAL A 28 4.76 22.95 9.89
N LYS A 29 5.49 22.42 10.87
CA LYS A 29 6.90 22.05 10.69
C LYS A 29 7.03 20.78 9.83
N LYS A 30 8.07 20.68 9.00
CA LYS A 30 8.39 19.45 8.25
C LYS A 30 8.52 18.23 9.16
N ALA A 31 9.23 18.37 10.28
CA ALA A 31 9.40 17.28 11.25
C ALA A 31 8.06 16.85 11.88
N TYR A 32 7.15 17.79 12.14
CA TYR A 32 5.82 17.49 12.66
C TYR A 32 5.00 16.70 11.63
N LEU A 33 5.00 17.12 10.36
CA LEU A 33 4.33 16.41 9.28
C LEU A 33 4.86 14.98 9.11
N ILE A 34 6.18 14.80 9.17
CA ILE A 34 6.81 13.48 9.02
C ILE A 34 6.41 12.56 10.18
N GLU A 35 6.49 13.05 11.42
CA GLU A 35 6.09 12.28 12.60
C GLU A 35 4.60 11.89 12.54
N GLU A 36 3.73 12.84 12.22
CA GLU A 36 2.28 12.61 12.10
C GLU A 36 1.96 11.58 10.99
N ALA A 37 2.61 11.69 9.83
CA ALA A 37 2.43 10.74 8.73
C ALA A 37 2.89 9.32 9.11
N LEU A 38 4.03 9.21 9.79
CA LEU A 38 4.55 7.91 10.26
C LEU A 38 3.61 7.30 11.31
N GLN A 39 3.13 8.11 12.27
CA GLN A 39 2.19 7.65 13.29
C GLN A 39 0.88 7.19 12.67
N HIS A 40 0.31 7.95 11.73
CA HIS A 40 -0.92 7.55 11.02
C HIS A 40 -0.73 6.24 10.25
N HIS A 41 0.41 6.06 9.57
CA HIS A 41 0.69 4.83 8.84
C HIS A 41 0.83 3.62 9.78
N LEU A 42 1.60 3.76 10.87
CA LEU A 42 1.79 2.69 11.85
C LEU A 42 0.50 2.36 12.61
N GLN A 43 -0.33 3.36 12.88
CA GLN A 43 -1.63 3.14 13.52
C GLN A 43 -2.57 2.37 12.59
N ALA A 44 -2.63 2.73 11.30
CA ALA A 44 -3.42 2.00 10.31
C ALA A 44 -3.01 0.52 10.22
N LEU A 45 -1.70 0.23 10.28
CA LEU A 45 -1.19 -1.16 10.30
C LEU A 45 -1.58 -1.95 11.56
N ARG A 46 -1.81 -1.29 12.70
CA ARG A 46 -2.22 -1.95 13.95
C ARG A 46 -3.73 -2.19 14.02
N GLU A 47 -4.50 -1.29 13.43
CA GLU A 47 -5.96 -1.38 13.42
C GLU A 47 -6.48 -2.37 12.37
N ILE A 48 -5.69 -2.63 11.33
CA ILE A 48 -6.03 -3.57 10.27
C ILE A 48 -5.28 -4.88 10.54
N PRO A 49 -5.99 -6.00 10.85
CA PRO A 49 -5.38 -7.32 10.90
C PRO A 49 -4.54 -7.58 9.66
N GLU A 50 -3.34 -8.15 9.79
CA GLU A 50 -2.47 -8.49 8.65
C GLU A 50 -3.22 -9.35 7.60
N ASP A 51 -4.17 -10.15 8.07
CA ASP A 51 -5.08 -11.00 7.30
C ASP A 51 -6.04 -10.22 6.37
N LEU A 52 -6.19 -8.90 6.56
CA LEU A 52 -7.08 -8.02 5.78
C LEU A 52 -6.32 -7.04 4.87
N ILE A 53 -4.99 -7.02 4.90
CA ILE A 53 -4.21 -6.24 3.93
C ILE A 53 -4.20 -7.02 2.61
N ILE A 54 -5.10 -6.65 1.68
CA ILE A 54 -4.92 -7.04 0.28
C ILE A 54 -3.81 -6.14 -0.28
N PRO A 55 -2.60 -6.64 -0.53
CA PRO A 55 -1.54 -5.82 -1.09
C PRO A 55 -2.00 -5.32 -2.46
N SER A 56 -1.90 -4.01 -2.69
CA SER A 56 -2.22 -3.39 -3.99
C SER A 56 -1.32 -3.87 -5.13
N ARG A 57 -0.21 -4.55 -4.80
CA ARG A 57 0.72 -5.17 -5.73
C ARG A 57 0.96 -6.62 -5.34
N LEU A 58 0.63 -7.54 -6.25
CA LEU A 58 1.04 -8.93 -6.17
C LEU A 58 2.41 -9.09 -6.82
N VAL A 59 3.37 -9.64 -6.09
CA VAL A 59 4.68 -10.01 -6.63
C VAL A 59 4.64 -11.49 -6.94
N LEU A 60 4.88 -11.84 -8.21
CA LEU A 60 4.82 -13.21 -8.72
C LEU A 60 6.22 -13.67 -9.15
N THR A 61 6.43 -14.97 -9.18
CA THR A 61 7.54 -15.57 -9.93
C THR A 61 7.25 -15.52 -11.42
N ASP A 62 8.28 -15.58 -12.25
CA ASP A 62 8.13 -15.57 -13.72
C ASP A 62 7.27 -16.74 -14.22
N GLU A 63 7.44 -17.92 -13.61
CA GLU A 63 6.63 -19.11 -13.91
C GLU A 63 5.14 -18.87 -13.59
N ALA A 64 4.84 -18.33 -12.39
CA ALA A 64 3.47 -18.04 -11.99
C ALA A 64 2.81 -16.97 -12.88
N MET A 65 3.58 -15.95 -13.28
CA MET A 65 3.11 -14.92 -14.19
C MET A 65 2.74 -15.50 -15.56
N THR A 66 3.55 -16.43 -16.08
CA THR A 66 3.29 -17.10 -17.36
C THR A 66 1.99 -17.90 -17.32
N THR A 67 1.80 -18.73 -16.28
CA THR A 67 0.57 -19.53 -16.10
C THR A 67 -0.68 -18.65 -15.99
N ILE A 68 -0.59 -17.51 -15.29
CA ILE A 68 -1.72 -16.59 -15.14
C ILE A 68 -2.04 -15.91 -16.47
N ALA A 69 -1.04 -15.47 -17.24
CA ALA A 69 -1.25 -14.83 -18.53
C ALA A 69 -1.96 -15.77 -19.53
N GLU A 70 -1.59 -17.05 -19.55
CA GLU A 70 -2.26 -18.07 -20.38
C GLU A 70 -3.72 -18.24 -19.98
N ARG A 71 -4.01 -18.39 -18.68
CA ARG A 71 -5.37 -18.60 -18.17
C ARG A 71 -6.30 -17.40 -18.38
N ILE A 72 -5.79 -16.17 -18.25
CA ILE A 72 -6.57 -14.95 -18.53
C ILE A 72 -6.99 -14.91 -20.00
N THR A 73 -6.12 -15.38 -20.89
CA THR A 73 -6.38 -15.37 -22.34
C THR A 73 -7.34 -16.48 -22.77
N GLN A 74 -7.37 -17.60 -22.05
CA GLN A 74 -8.10 -18.81 -22.47
C GLN A 74 -9.61 -18.81 -22.19
N GLU A 75 -10.20 -17.76 -21.60
CA GLU A 75 -11.64 -17.68 -21.27
C GLU A 75 -12.22 -19.01 -20.73
N ASP A 76 -11.54 -19.59 -19.73
CA ASP A 76 -11.96 -20.85 -19.13
C ASP A 76 -13.39 -20.75 -18.58
N GLN A 77 -14.20 -21.76 -18.86
CA GLN A 77 -15.56 -21.80 -18.32
C GLN A 77 -15.54 -21.96 -16.80
N PRO A 78 -16.45 -21.28 -16.07
CA PRO A 78 -16.61 -21.45 -14.64
C PRO A 78 -16.81 -22.93 -14.28
N THR A 79 -16.15 -23.39 -13.22
CA THR A 79 -16.34 -24.75 -12.72
C THR A 79 -17.76 -24.94 -12.20
N GLU A 80 -18.26 -26.18 -12.22
CA GLU A 80 -19.61 -26.47 -11.68
C GLU A 80 -19.74 -26.10 -10.20
N ALA A 81 -18.66 -26.23 -9.42
CA ALA A 81 -18.62 -25.78 -8.02
C ALA A 81 -18.81 -24.26 -7.90
N LEU A 82 -18.16 -23.47 -8.78
CA LEU A 82 -18.34 -22.02 -8.80
C LEU A 82 -19.77 -21.65 -9.22
N LYS A 83 -20.31 -22.31 -10.25
CA LYS A 83 -21.71 -22.09 -10.68
C LYS A 83 -22.72 -22.41 -9.59
N ALA A 84 -22.49 -23.44 -8.79
CA ALA A 84 -23.36 -23.80 -7.67
C ALA A 84 -23.36 -22.72 -6.58
N LEU A 85 -22.19 -22.16 -6.24
CA LEU A 85 -22.05 -21.11 -5.23
C LEU A 85 -22.80 -19.82 -5.57
N PHE A 86 -22.97 -19.48 -6.85
CA PHE A 86 -23.71 -18.29 -7.30
C PHE A 86 -25.22 -18.53 -7.55
N ARG A 87 -25.71 -19.77 -7.38
CA ARG A 87 -27.14 -20.10 -7.54
C ARG A 87 -27.90 -20.16 -6.21
N GLU A 88 -27.18 -20.16 -5.09
CA GLU A 88 -27.73 -19.92 -3.74
C GLU A 88 -27.94 -18.42 -3.50
#